data_AF-A0A3A0FK21-F1
#
_entry.id   AF-A0A3A0FK21-F1
#
_cell.length_a   1.000
_cell.length_b   1.000
_cell.length_c   1.000
_cell.angle_alpha   90.00
_cell.angle_beta   90.00
_cell.angle_gamma   90.00
#
_symmetry.space_group_name_H-M   'P 1'
#
loop_
_entity.id
_entity.type
_entity.pdbx_description
1 polymer ?
#
loop_
_entity_poly.entity_id
_entity_poly.type
_entity_poly.pdbx_seq_one_letter_code
_entity_poly.pdbx_strand_id
1 'polypeptide(L)'
;MAATVRDTVTQLLESTRDVIDQLLALPIDEIPMPSSHTCAQGKDLWALVTNDIDHETIHAGQILEARYEARSTASPMERLCAEWLQARARFIATFIGMNDEEFNSERAPGGWTYRGIAKHQIGLDQDSLKTIREDIASRAGT
;
A
#
# COMPACT_ATOMS: atom_id res chain seq x y z
N MET A 1 -20.40 -5.76 -2.01
CA MET A 1 -19.05 -6.08 -2.52
C MET A 1 -19.02 -5.79 -4.00
N ALA A 2 -17.90 -5.23 -4.48
CA ALA A 2 -17.63 -5.12 -5.91
C ALA A 2 -17.80 -6.46 -6.65
N ALA A 3 -18.24 -6.40 -7.92
CA ALA A 3 -18.54 -7.59 -8.71
C ALA A 3 -17.34 -8.13 -9.50
N THR A 4 -16.23 -7.38 -9.57
CA THR A 4 -15.04 -7.74 -10.34
C THR A 4 -13.77 -7.62 -9.51
N VAL A 5 -12.72 -8.36 -9.86
CA VAL A 5 -11.42 -8.28 -9.18
C VAL A 5 -10.85 -6.86 -9.22
N ARG A 6 -10.98 -6.16 -10.36
CA ARG A 6 -10.49 -4.78 -10.50
C ARG A 6 -11.20 -3.83 -9.54
N ASP A 7 -12.52 -3.93 -9.46
CA ASP A 7 -13.32 -3.08 -8.60
C ASP A 7 -13.07 -3.42 -7.13
N THR A 8 -12.90 -4.70 -6.78
CA THR A 8 -12.51 -5.13 -5.44
C THR A 8 -11.14 -4.58 -5.04
N VAL A 9 -10.13 -4.64 -5.91
CA VAL A 9 -8.81 -4.05 -5.64
C VAL A 9 -8.91 -2.55 -5.44
N THR A 10 -9.72 -1.86 -6.24
CA THR A 10 -9.93 -0.41 -6.09
C THR A 10 -10.60 -0.09 -4.75
N GLN A 11 -11.66 -0.83 -4.40
CA GLN A 11 -12.37 -0.68 -3.13
C GLN A 11 -11.44 -0.93 -1.93
N LEU A 12 -10.54 -1.93 -2.01
CA LEU A 12 -9.55 -2.19 -0.97
C LEU A 12 -8.55 -1.04 -0.82
N LEU A 13 -8.05 -0.47 -1.93
CA LEU A 13 -7.14 0.68 -1.89
C LEU A 13 -7.78 1.92 -1.26
N GLU A 14 -9.04 2.19 -1.61
CA GLU A 14 -9.81 3.30 -1.02
C GLU A 14 -10.06 3.06 0.47
N SER A 15 -10.45 1.85 0.85
CA SER A 15 -10.63 1.46 2.25
C SER A 15 -9.34 1.54 3.05
N THR A 16 -8.19 1.15 2.49
CA THR A 16 -6.89 1.27 3.16
C THR A 16 -6.56 2.73 3.46
N ARG A 17 -6.83 3.65 2.53
CA ARG A 17 -6.62 5.08 2.78
C ARG A 17 -7.51 5.58 3.91
N ASP A 18 -8.80 5.24 3.88
CA ASP A 18 -9.76 5.65 4.91
C ASP A 18 -9.36 5.14 6.31
N VAL A 19 -8.94 3.88 6.41
CA VAL A 19 -8.43 3.30 7.67
C VAL A 19 -7.20 4.05 8.18
N ILE A 20 -6.21 4.34 7.31
CA ILE A 20 -5.01 5.08 7.70
C ILE A 20 -5.37 6.50 8.18
N ASP A 21 -6.24 7.21 7.44
CA ASP A 21 -6.66 8.56 7.78
C ASP A 21 -7.37 8.59 9.16
N GLN A 22 -8.22 7.61 9.44
CA GLN A 22 -8.91 7.48 10.73
C GLN A 22 -7.95 7.09 11.88
N LEU A 23 -7.01 6.18 11.65
CA LEU A 23 -6.03 5.78 12.66
C LEU A 23 -5.08 6.93 13.02
N LEU A 24 -4.68 7.76 12.05
CA LEU A 24 -3.83 8.93 12.30
C LEU A 24 -4.58 10.05 13.05
N ALA A 25 -5.90 10.11 12.91
CA ALA A 25 -6.74 11.07 13.63
C ALA A 25 -7.08 10.61 15.06
N LEU A 26 -6.82 9.35 15.42
CA LEU A 26 -7.15 8.79 16.72
C LEU A 26 -6.21 9.36 17.81
N PRO A 27 -6.74 9.87 18.93
CA PRO A 27 -5.91 10.28 20.06
C PRO A 27 -5.12 9.09 20.60
N ILE A 28 -3.80 9.25 20.77
CA ILE A 28 -2.93 8.14 21.18
C ILE A 28 -3.27 7.61 22.59
N ASP A 29 -3.88 8.44 23.44
CA ASP A 29 -4.38 8.08 24.76
C ASP A 29 -5.65 7.22 24.74
N GLU A 30 -6.35 7.15 23.61
CA GLU A 30 -7.46 6.21 23.41
C GLU A 30 -6.97 4.79 23.09
N ILE A 31 -5.80 4.60 22.49
CA ILE A 31 -5.25 3.27 22.15
C ILE A 31 -5.26 2.25 23.32
N PRO A 32 -4.85 2.60 24.56
CA PRO A 32 -4.91 1.68 25.70
C PRO A 32 -6.32 1.52 26.29
N MET A 33 -7.35 2.18 25.77
CA MET A 33 -8.70 2.13 26.32
C MET A 33 -9.45 0.85 25.88
N PRO A 34 -10.35 0.30 26.73
CA PRO A 34 -11.09 -0.92 26.40
C PRO A 34 -11.93 -0.79 25.12
N SER A 35 -11.91 -1.85 24.32
CA SER A 35 -12.74 -1.95 23.11
C SER A 35 -13.97 -2.82 23.35
N SER A 36 -15.12 -2.37 22.85
CA SER A 36 -16.35 -3.17 22.84
C SER A 36 -16.44 -4.13 21.65
N HIS A 37 -15.52 -4.03 20.69
CA HIS A 37 -15.54 -4.84 19.49
C HIS A 37 -15.10 -6.29 19.76
N THR A 38 -15.77 -7.26 19.17
CA THR A 38 -15.47 -8.69 19.40
C THR A 38 -14.07 -9.08 18.95
N CYS A 39 -13.54 -8.48 17.88
CA CYS A 39 -12.16 -8.71 17.42
C CYS A 39 -11.10 -8.20 18.43
N ALA A 40 -11.46 -7.33 19.37
CA ALA A 40 -10.57 -6.95 20.46
C ALA A 40 -10.45 -8.05 21.53
N GLN A 41 -11.30 -9.08 21.47
CA GLN A 41 -11.30 -10.22 22.40
C GLN A 41 -11.39 -9.79 23.89
N GLY A 42 -12.18 -8.74 24.15
CA GLY A 42 -12.35 -8.17 25.48
C GLY A 42 -11.15 -7.36 26.02
N LYS A 43 -10.21 -6.96 25.14
CA LYS A 43 -9.04 -6.14 25.46
C LYS A 43 -9.24 -4.68 25.01
N ASP A 44 -8.16 -3.99 24.66
CA ASP A 44 -8.10 -2.57 24.29
C ASP A 44 -8.17 -2.33 22.77
N LEU A 45 -8.17 -1.05 22.38
CA LEU A 45 -8.12 -0.65 20.97
C LEU A 45 -6.81 -1.05 20.29
N TRP A 46 -5.69 -1.10 21.02
CA TRP A 46 -4.44 -1.67 20.50
C TRP A 46 -4.66 -3.11 20.01
N ALA A 47 -5.21 -3.97 20.88
CA ALA A 47 -5.48 -5.36 20.54
C ALA A 47 -6.42 -5.48 19.33
N LEU A 48 -7.45 -4.64 19.25
CA LEU A 48 -8.35 -4.59 18.07
C LEU A 48 -7.56 -4.32 16.78
N VAL A 49 -6.83 -3.20 16.72
CA VAL A 49 -6.13 -2.78 15.50
C VAL A 49 -5.05 -3.79 15.12
N THR A 50 -4.30 -4.32 16.08
CA THR A 50 -3.30 -5.37 15.80
C THR A 50 -3.95 -6.66 15.29
N ASN A 51 -5.11 -7.04 15.83
CA ASN A 51 -5.83 -8.21 15.36
C ASN A 51 -6.37 -8.02 13.94
N ASP A 52 -6.81 -6.81 13.58
CA ASP A 52 -7.27 -6.50 12.22
C ASP A 52 -6.09 -6.53 11.22
N ILE A 53 -4.89 -6.07 11.61
CA ILE A 53 -3.66 -6.23 10.81
C ILE A 53 -3.32 -7.72 10.61
N ASP A 54 -3.43 -8.52 11.66
CA ASP A 54 -3.19 -9.95 11.58
C ASP A 54 -4.23 -10.66 10.70
N HIS A 55 -5.49 -10.20 10.71
CA HIS A 55 -6.56 -10.71 9.84
C HIS A 55 -6.23 -10.54 8.35
N GLU A 56 -5.69 -9.38 7.95
CA GLU A 56 -5.25 -9.15 6.57
C GLU A 56 -4.19 -10.19 6.15
N THR A 57 -3.23 -10.49 7.04
CA THR A 57 -2.19 -11.49 6.79
C THR A 57 -2.77 -12.90 6.67
N ILE A 58 -3.69 -13.27 7.56
CA ILE A 58 -4.36 -14.57 7.55
C ILE A 58 -5.15 -14.77 6.26
N HIS A 59 -5.97 -13.80 5.87
CA HIS A 59 -6.79 -13.90 4.67
C HIS A 59 -5.96 -13.85 3.39
N ALA A 60 -4.87 -13.08 3.36
CA ALA A 60 -3.90 -13.17 2.27
C ALA A 60 -3.30 -14.59 2.15
N GLY A 61 -2.95 -15.22 3.28
CA GLY A 61 -2.49 -16.60 3.33
C GLY A 61 -3.52 -17.60 2.78
N GLN A 62 -4.78 -17.48 3.20
CA GLN A 62 -5.89 -18.31 2.70
C GLN A 62 -6.07 -18.21 1.18
N ILE A 63 -6.01 -16.99 0.63
CA ILE A 63 -6.13 -16.78 -0.82
C ILE A 63 -4.95 -17.43 -1.55
N LEU A 64 -3.73 -17.29 -1.04
CA LEU A 64 -2.53 -17.87 -1.65
C LEU A 64 -2.55 -19.41 -1.61
N GLU A 65 -2.98 -19.99 -0.49
CA GLU A 65 -3.14 -21.44 -0.33
C GLU A 65 -4.19 -21.98 -1.31
N ALA A 66 -5.38 -21.37 -1.37
CA ALA A 66 -6.43 -21.77 -2.30
C ALA A 66 -5.97 -21.68 -3.77
N ARG A 67 -5.20 -20.64 -4.13
CA ARG A 67 -4.62 -20.52 -5.49
C ARG A 67 -3.59 -21.60 -5.78
N TYR A 68 -2.77 -21.96 -4.80
CA TYR A 68 -1.80 -23.04 -4.92
C TYR A 68 -2.50 -24.39 -5.15
N GLU A 69 -3.51 -24.72 -4.33
CA GLU A 69 -4.31 -25.93 -4.46
C GLU A 69 -5.02 -26.02 -5.83
N ALA A 70 -5.56 -24.89 -6.30
CA ALA A 70 -6.19 -24.77 -7.61
C ALA A 70 -5.21 -24.76 -8.79
N ARG A 71 -3.88 -24.78 -8.53
CA ARG A 71 -2.82 -24.61 -9.55
C ARG A 71 -3.00 -23.33 -10.38
N SER A 72 -3.56 -22.29 -9.77
CA SER A 72 -3.86 -21.00 -10.40
C SER A 72 -2.69 -20.02 -10.24
N THR A 73 -1.63 -20.24 -11.02
CA THR A 73 -0.43 -19.40 -11.00
C THR A 73 -0.68 -18.06 -11.69
N ALA A 74 -0.12 -16.98 -11.13
CA ALA A 74 -0.15 -15.68 -11.77
C ALA A 74 0.70 -15.70 -13.05
N SER A 75 0.25 -15.03 -14.10
CA SER A 75 1.08 -14.76 -15.27
C SER A 75 2.28 -13.87 -14.90
N PRO A 76 3.36 -13.83 -15.69
CA PRO A 76 4.49 -12.93 -15.42
C PRO A 76 4.07 -11.46 -15.23
N MET A 77 3.11 -10.98 -16.03
CA MET A 77 2.62 -9.60 -15.92
C MET A 77 1.81 -9.37 -14.64
N GLU A 78 0.94 -10.32 -14.27
CA GLU A 78 0.17 -10.24 -13.02
C GLU A 78 1.09 -10.21 -11.79
N ARG A 79 2.17 -11.01 -11.82
CA ARG A 79 3.20 -11.00 -10.79
C ARG A 79 3.90 -9.64 -10.70
N LEU A 80 4.32 -9.07 -11.83
CA LEU A 80 4.94 -7.74 -11.85
C LEU A 80 4.00 -6.67 -11.27
N CYS A 81 2.72 -6.69 -11.61
CA CYS A 81 1.74 -5.77 -11.04
C CYS A 81 1.57 -5.94 -9.53
N ALA A 82 1.50 -7.18 -9.03
CA ALA A 82 1.36 -7.45 -7.60
C ALA A 82 2.60 -7.01 -6.81
N GLU A 83 3.80 -7.32 -7.29
CA GLU A 83 5.06 -6.90 -6.67
C GLU A 83 5.23 -5.37 -6.72
N TRP A 84 4.80 -4.72 -7.81
CA TRP A 84 4.79 -3.27 -7.92
C TRP A 84 3.90 -2.61 -6.85
N LEU A 85 2.70 -3.16 -6.61
CA LEU A 85 1.80 -2.66 -5.57
C LEU A 85 2.43 -2.78 -4.18
N GLN A 86 3.05 -3.93 -3.87
CA GLN A 86 3.74 -4.13 -2.59
C GLN A 86 4.90 -3.14 -2.41
N ALA A 87 5.71 -2.94 -3.44
CA ALA A 87 6.81 -1.97 -3.41
C ALA A 87 6.29 -0.54 -3.21
N ARG A 88 5.20 -0.16 -3.88
CA ARG A 88 4.56 1.16 -3.72
C ARG A 88 4.02 1.34 -2.30
N ALA A 89 3.31 0.36 -1.75
CA ALA A 89 2.79 0.41 -0.38
C ALA A 89 3.92 0.56 0.64
N ARG A 90 5.01 -0.22 0.49
CA ARG A 90 6.20 -0.11 1.35
C ARG A 90 6.84 1.28 1.27
N PHE A 91 6.96 1.86 0.08
CA PHE A 91 7.51 3.21 -0.09
C PHE A 91 6.62 4.27 0.57
N ILE A 92 5.29 4.18 0.38
CA ILE A 92 4.33 5.09 1.02
C ILE A 92 4.43 5.00 2.55
N ALA A 93 4.53 3.79 3.11
CA ALA A 93 4.64 3.58 4.54
C ALA A 93 5.84 4.29 5.18
N THR A 94 6.92 4.55 4.43
CA THR A 94 8.08 5.28 4.97
C THR A 94 7.80 6.75 5.29
N PHE A 95 6.70 7.33 4.80
CA PHE A 95 6.32 8.72 5.08
C PHE A 95 5.33 8.85 6.23
N ILE A 96 4.74 7.76 6.72
CA ILE A 96 3.74 7.80 7.78
C ILE A 96 4.37 8.34 9.07
N GLY A 97 3.73 9.35 9.67
CA GLY A 97 4.18 10.02 10.89
C GLY A 97 5.12 11.21 10.66
N MET A 98 5.53 11.48 9.42
CA MET A 98 6.27 12.71 9.10
C MET A 98 5.34 13.92 9.09
N ASN A 99 5.82 15.05 9.59
CA ASN A 99 5.15 16.33 9.41
C ASN A 99 5.61 17.05 8.12
N ASP A 100 4.89 18.12 7.75
CA ASP A 100 5.19 18.87 6.53
C ASP A 100 6.57 19.56 6.54
N GLU A 101 7.04 20.00 7.71
CA GLU A 101 8.37 20.62 7.82
C GLU A 101 9.46 19.59 7.54
N GLU A 102 9.38 18.41 8.15
CA GLU A 102 10.28 17.29 7.91
C GLU A 102 10.25 16.88 6.44
N PHE A 103 9.06 16.75 5.85
CA PHE A 103 8.86 16.33 4.47
C PHE A 103 9.52 17.27 3.45
N ASN A 104 9.51 18.57 3.75
CA ASN A 104 10.00 19.61 2.85
C ASN A 104 11.46 20.04 3.14
N SER A 105 12.02 19.71 4.30
CA SER A 105 13.36 20.15 4.69
C SER A 105 14.47 19.38 3.98
N GLU A 106 15.56 20.08 3.66
CA GLU A 106 16.78 19.46 3.13
C GLU A 106 17.49 18.64 4.23
N ARG A 107 17.99 17.46 3.87
CA ARG A 107 18.72 16.60 4.83
C ARG A 107 20.17 17.03 5.08
N ALA A 108 20.69 17.92 4.24
CA ALA A 108 21.97 18.63 4.36
C ALA A 108 21.90 19.88 3.45
N PRO A 109 22.73 20.92 3.62
CA PRO A 109 22.73 22.08 2.72
C PRO A 109 22.91 21.66 1.24
N GLY A 110 21.92 21.96 0.40
CA GLY A 110 21.90 21.54 -1.02
C GLY A 110 21.62 20.05 -1.23
N GLY A 111 21.20 19.34 -0.19
CA GLY A 111 20.86 17.92 -0.20
C GLY A 111 19.44 17.65 -0.70
N TRP A 112 19.03 16.39 -0.62
CA TRP A 112 17.69 15.97 -1.02
C TRP A 112 16.65 16.26 0.07
N THR A 113 15.37 16.29 -0.33
CA THR A 113 14.20 16.37 0.55
C THR A 113 13.32 15.12 0.34
N TYR A 114 12.53 14.72 1.35
CA TYR A 114 11.60 13.60 1.18
C TYR A 114 10.59 13.86 0.05
N ARG A 115 10.10 15.11 -0.05
CA ARG A 115 9.31 15.57 -1.20
C ARG A 115 10.02 15.37 -2.54
N GLY A 116 11.32 15.68 -2.59
CA GLY A 116 12.16 15.48 -3.76
C GLY A 116 12.25 14.02 -4.18
N ILE A 117 12.42 13.10 -3.22
CA ILE A 117 12.42 11.66 -3.45
C ILE A 117 11.05 11.17 -3.95
N ALA A 118 9.95 11.59 -3.33
CA ALA A 118 8.61 11.24 -3.79
C ALA A 118 8.34 11.74 -5.22
N LYS A 119 8.72 12.99 -5.53
CA LYS A 119 8.62 13.58 -6.87
C LYS A 119 9.47 12.80 -7.88
N HIS A 120 10.71 12.45 -7.53
CA HIS A 120 11.59 11.67 -8.38
C HIS A 120 10.97 10.32 -8.73
N GLN A 121 10.45 9.60 -7.74
CA GLN A 121 9.82 8.29 -7.96
C GLN A 121 8.60 8.40 -8.89
N ILE A 122 7.72 9.40 -8.69
CA ILE A 122 6.56 9.61 -9.59
C ILE A 122 7.02 9.93 -11.01
N GLY A 123 8.04 10.77 -11.16
CA GLY A 123 8.62 11.10 -12.47
C GLY A 123 9.21 9.89 -13.18
N LEU A 124 9.96 9.05 -12.45
CA LEU A 124 10.60 7.86 -12.97
C LEU A 124 9.58 6.84 -13.49
N ASP A 125 8.47 6.65 -12.79
CA ASP A 125 7.39 5.76 -13.23
C ASP A 125 6.83 6.19 -14.60
N GLN A 126 6.52 7.48 -14.75
CA GLN A 126 5.93 8.02 -15.98
C GLN A 126 6.93 8.00 -17.15
N ASP A 127 8.19 8.33 -16.88
CA ASP A 127 9.26 8.28 -17.87
C ASP A 127 9.51 6.83 -18.34
N SER A 128 9.55 5.87 -17.41
CA SER A 128 9.69 4.45 -17.74
C SER A 128 8.54 3.95 -18.62
N LEU A 129 7.29 4.29 -18.28
CA LEU A 129 6.12 3.93 -19.09
C LEU A 129 6.10 4.60 -20.46
N LYS A 130 6.65 5.81 -20.57
CA LYS A 130 6.84 6.48 -21.86
C LYS A 130 7.87 5.73 -22.71
N THR A 131 9.05 5.45 -22.16
CA THR A 131 10.11 4.71 -22.84
C THR A 131 9.64 3.33 -23.31
N ILE A 132 8.92 2.57 -22.46
CA ILE A 132 8.35 1.27 -22.84
C ILE A 132 7.43 1.41 -24.08
N ARG A 133 6.60 2.44 -24.14
CA ARG A 133 5.70 2.67 -25.29
C ARG A 133 6.48 3.04 -26.55
N GLU A 134 7.51 3.87 -26.43
CA GLU A 134 8.38 4.26 -27.55
C GLU A 134 9.15 3.04 -28.09
N ASP A 135 9.66 2.19 -27.21
CA ASP A 135 10.34 0.94 -27.57
C ASP A 135 9.41 -0.06 -28.28
N ILE A 136 8.14 -0.15 -27.86
CA ILE A 136 7.14 -0.98 -28.55
C ILE A 136 6.87 -0.42 -29.95
N ALA A 137 6.69 0.90 -30.06
CA ALA A 137 6.39 1.56 -31.33
C ALA A 137 7.54 1.43 -32.33
N SER A 138 8.79 1.55 -31.87
CA SER A 138 9.97 1.42 -32.74
C SER A 138 10.11 0.03 -33.37
N ARG A 139 9.76 -1.03 -32.62
CA ARG A 139 9.75 -2.41 -33.14
C ARG A 139 8.61 -2.71 -34.11
N ALA A 140 7.49 -2.00 -34.00
CA ALA A 140 6.33 -2.20 -34.88
C ALA A 140 6.47 -1.45 -36.23
N GLY A 141 7.34 -0.43 -36.29
CA GLY A 141 7.64 0.34 -37.50
C GLY A 141 8.79 -0.21 -38.35
N THR A 142 9.43 -1.29 -37.91
CA THR A 142 10.41 -2.10 -38.66
C THR A 142 9.78 -3.38 -39.16
#